data_AF-A0A2E2XMD2-F1
#
_entry.id   AF-A0A2E2XMD2-F1
#
_cell.length_a   1.000
_cell.length_b   1.000
_cell.length_c   1.000
_cell.angle_alpha   90.00
_cell.angle_beta   90.00
_cell.angle_gamma   90.00
#
_symmetry.space_group_name_H-M   'P 1'
#
loop_
_entity.id
_entity.type
_entity.pdbx_description
1 polymer ?
#
loop_
_entity_poly.entity_id
_entity_poly.type
_entity_poly.pdbx_seq_one_letter_code
_entity_poly.pdbx_strand_id
1 'polypeptide(L)'
;MTQPFSHCDTATTTSHLRRLVNQLNVVATCVSALLLCSNTLYAADGGRCTSDDDRQFAQVTKLLPAKKNRDRQVEIITADAEVLTIPAWKLESPAFKGQYLEIDIRRNLLGTCTPFSVLRGEALQKKGVNLNPSDPQLYQGAFALEINRNCRQSSDGSCAGEPLLSSHLTLADTEKLTNIKPRSIGSCSPSSLDVVWSQIAASSESRLLACVKDTDDSERVVEFLLVQKEEKEQLELNRLY
;
A
#
# COMPACT_ATOMS: atom_id res chain seq x y z
N MET A 1 -47.67 -30.26 -12.00
CA MET A 1 -49.13 -30.01 -11.93
C MET A 1 -49.58 -30.26 -10.50
N THR A 2 -50.54 -29.47 -10.06
CA THR A 2 -51.17 -29.39 -8.72
C THR A 2 -50.38 -28.77 -7.58
N GLN A 3 -51.14 -27.95 -6.85
CA GLN A 3 -50.85 -26.76 -6.08
C GLN A 3 -50.62 -27.06 -4.57
N PRO A 4 -50.25 -26.04 -3.79
CA PRO A 4 -49.78 -26.19 -2.41
C PRO A 4 -50.90 -26.23 -1.36
N PHE A 5 -50.51 -26.71 -0.19
CA PHE A 5 -51.25 -26.72 1.06
C PHE A 5 -51.61 -25.32 1.54
N SER A 6 -52.90 -25.14 1.88
CA SER A 6 -53.41 -24.08 2.75
C SER A 6 -53.47 -24.58 4.19
N HIS A 7 -52.90 -23.83 5.13
CA HIS A 7 -53.42 -23.69 6.49
C HIS A 7 -52.62 -22.59 7.20
N CYS A 8 -53.31 -21.55 7.66
CA CYS A 8 -53.35 -21.26 9.08
C CYS A 8 -54.42 -20.21 9.37
N ASP A 9 -55.21 -20.57 10.37
CA ASP A 9 -56.46 -19.98 10.78
C ASP A 9 -56.34 -18.58 11.37
N THR A 10 -57.43 -17.87 11.18
CA THR A 10 -57.83 -16.67 11.88
C THR A 10 -58.21 -16.94 13.35
N ALA A 11 -57.77 -15.98 14.19
CA ALA A 11 -58.55 -15.28 15.21
C ALA A 11 -58.90 -15.96 16.55
N THR A 12 -58.75 -15.18 17.61
CA THR A 12 -59.68 -15.14 18.74
C THR A 12 -59.57 -13.74 19.38
N THR A 13 -60.56 -12.88 19.13
CA THR A 13 -61.67 -12.50 20.05
C THR A 13 -61.26 -11.40 21.05
N THR A 14 -61.98 -10.28 21.19
CA THR A 14 -63.40 -10.24 21.57
C THR A 14 -63.94 -8.81 21.54
N SER A 15 -65.23 -8.71 21.19
CA SER A 15 -66.23 -7.73 21.72
C SER A 15 -66.09 -6.27 21.25
N HIS A 16 -67.11 -5.48 20.94
CA HIS A 16 -68.56 -5.54 21.17
C HIS A 16 -69.28 -4.73 20.07
N LEU A 17 -70.31 -5.34 19.48
CA LEU A 17 -71.62 -4.77 19.13
C LEU A 17 -71.79 -3.24 19.14
N ARG A 18 -71.95 -2.61 17.96
CA ARG A 18 -73.23 -2.01 17.52
C ARG A 18 -73.17 -1.52 16.08
N ARG A 19 -74.09 -2.06 15.29
CA ARG A 19 -74.44 -1.69 13.91
C ARG A 19 -75.10 -0.32 13.84
N LEU A 20 -74.73 0.47 12.83
CA LEU A 20 -75.57 1.33 11.98
C LEU A 20 -74.85 1.38 10.61
N VAL A 21 -74.99 0.37 9.76
CA VAL A 21 -75.86 0.32 8.57
C VAL A 21 -75.91 1.62 7.75
N ASN A 22 -75.10 1.63 6.69
CA ASN A 22 -75.34 2.06 5.31
C ASN A 22 -76.28 3.25 5.00
N GLN A 23 -75.68 4.28 4.39
CA GLN A 23 -76.26 5.12 3.33
C GLN A 23 -75.12 5.32 2.29
N LEU A 24 -75.02 4.44 1.29
CA LEU A 24 -75.42 4.63 -0.12
C LEU A 24 -74.73 5.79 -0.88
N ASN A 25 -73.80 5.36 -1.73
CA ASN A 25 -73.35 5.89 -3.02
C ASN A 25 -74.11 7.08 -3.64
N VAL A 26 -73.34 8.12 -4.01
CA VAL A 26 -73.52 8.83 -5.29
C VAL A 26 -72.18 8.87 -6.02
N VAL A 27 -72.24 8.36 -7.24
CA VAL A 27 -71.22 8.24 -8.28
C VAL A 27 -70.94 9.61 -8.91
N ALA A 28 -69.69 9.91 -9.29
CA ALA A 28 -69.30 10.40 -10.63
C ALA A 28 -67.95 11.17 -10.64
N THR A 29 -66.94 10.51 -11.19
CA THR A 29 -66.02 11.02 -12.24
C THR A 29 -65.61 12.50 -12.27
N CYS A 30 -64.32 12.75 -12.06
CA CYS A 30 -63.52 13.67 -12.88
C CYS A 30 -62.21 12.98 -13.28
N VAL A 31 -62.23 12.42 -14.49
CA VAL A 31 -61.04 12.03 -15.26
C VAL A 31 -60.48 13.30 -15.91
N SER A 32 -59.15 13.44 -15.86
CA SER A 32 -58.32 14.31 -16.71
C SER A 32 -58.35 15.83 -16.48
N ALA A 33 -57.31 16.36 -15.84
CA ALA A 33 -56.43 17.38 -16.41
C ALA A 33 -55.31 17.73 -15.41
N LEU A 34 -54.11 18.03 -15.93
CA LEU A 34 -52.86 18.41 -15.23
C LEU A 34 -51.91 17.28 -14.82
N LEU A 35 -51.75 16.31 -15.74
CA LEU A 35 -50.40 15.92 -16.17
C LEU A 35 -49.72 17.15 -16.79
N LEU A 36 -48.98 17.91 -15.99
CA LEU A 36 -47.89 18.82 -16.37
C LEU A 36 -47.22 19.33 -15.07
N CYS A 37 -46.96 18.43 -14.11
CA CYS A 37 -45.88 18.67 -13.16
C CYS A 37 -44.61 18.34 -13.92
N SER A 38 -43.97 19.40 -14.40
CA SER A 38 -42.67 19.44 -15.03
C SER A 38 -41.72 18.43 -14.38
N ASN A 39 -41.54 17.30 -15.06
CA ASN A 39 -40.27 16.56 -15.01
C ASN A 39 -39.23 17.44 -15.68
N THR A 40 -38.89 18.57 -15.07
CA THR A 40 -37.51 19.02 -15.10
C THR A 40 -36.78 17.96 -14.28
N LEU A 41 -36.40 16.87 -14.96
CA LEU A 41 -35.11 16.28 -14.71
C LEU A 41 -34.16 17.48 -14.70
N TYR A 42 -33.82 17.96 -13.51
CA TYR A 42 -32.49 18.45 -13.30
C TYR A 42 -31.62 17.32 -13.82
N ALA A 43 -31.11 17.46 -15.04
CA ALA A 43 -29.81 16.92 -15.34
C ALA A 43 -28.96 17.41 -14.17
N ALA A 44 -28.69 16.50 -13.23
CA ALA A 44 -27.74 16.76 -12.18
C ALA A 44 -26.49 17.17 -12.94
N ASP A 45 -26.22 18.47 -12.92
CA ASP A 45 -25.05 19.08 -13.50
C ASP A 45 -23.90 18.19 -13.06
N GLY A 46 -23.27 17.52 -14.04
CA GLY A 46 -22.36 16.40 -13.79
C GLY A 46 -21.34 16.85 -12.76
N GLY A 47 -21.54 16.42 -11.50
CA GLY A 47 -20.92 17.05 -10.35
C GLY A 47 -19.43 17.13 -10.60
N ARG A 48 -18.85 18.34 -10.52
CA ARG A 48 -17.40 18.52 -10.66
C ARG A 48 -16.74 17.53 -9.71
N CYS A 49 -15.88 16.67 -10.25
CA CYS A 49 -15.12 15.72 -9.45
C CYS A 49 -14.34 16.54 -8.41
N THR A 50 -14.62 16.31 -7.13
CA THR A 50 -13.74 16.78 -6.06
C THR A 50 -12.57 15.82 -6.01
N SER A 51 -11.36 16.36 -6.09
CA SER A 51 -10.15 15.56 -6.14
C SER A 51 -9.18 16.01 -5.06
N ASP A 52 -8.47 15.05 -4.47
CA ASP A 52 -7.29 15.29 -3.64
C ASP A 52 -6.05 14.79 -4.37
N ASP A 53 -5.01 15.62 -4.38
CA ASP A 53 -3.72 15.26 -4.94
C ASP A 53 -2.80 14.88 -3.77
N ASP A 54 -2.27 13.67 -3.83
CA ASP A 54 -1.40 13.08 -2.81
C ASP A 54 -0.10 12.60 -3.44
N ARG A 55 0.96 12.55 -2.64
CA ARG A 55 2.26 12.04 -3.06
C ARG A 55 2.59 10.80 -2.26
N GLN A 56 2.86 9.71 -2.97
CA GLN A 56 3.08 8.41 -2.35
C GLN A 56 4.34 7.75 -2.90
N PHE A 57 4.93 6.86 -2.11
CA PHE A 57 5.93 5.94 -2.61
C PHE A 57 5.27 4.70 -3.21
N ALA A 58 5.92 4.17 -4.23
CA ALA A 58 5.50 2.94 -4.88
C ALA A 58 6.70 2.12 -5.33
N GLN A 59 6.47 0.85 -5.65
CA GLN A 59 7.46 -0.03 -6.25
C GLN A 59 6.91 -0.70 -7.51
N VAL A 60 7.70 -0.74 -8.57
CA VAL A 60 7.37 -1.48 -9.80
C VAL A 60 7.41 -2.98 -9.54
N THR A 61 6.26 -3.63 -9.53
CA THR A 61 6.15 -5.09 -9.31
C THR A 61 6.31 -5.86 -10.61
N LYS A 62 5.83 -5.29 -11.73
CA LYS A 62 5.77 -5.97 -13.02
C LYS A 62 5.81 -5.00 -14.19
N LEU A 63 6.56 -5.39 -15.22
CA LEU A 63 6.49 -4.77 -16.55
C LEU A 63 5.49 -5.55 -17.40
N LEU A 64 4.45 -4.89 -17.92
CA LEU A 64 3.42 -5.55 -18.71
C LEU A 64 3.81 -5.59 -20.19
N PRO A 65 3.58 -6.73 -20.88
CA PRO A 65 3.91 -6.85 -22.30
C PRO A 65 3.03 -5.92 -23.13
N ALA A 66 3.63 -5.28 -24.13
CA ALA A 66 2.92 -4.39 -25.05
C ALA A 66 3.31 -4.67 -26.50
N LYS A 67 2.31 -4.66 -27.39
CA LYS A 67 2.54 -4.83 -28.84
C LYS A 67 3.19 -3.59 -29.47
N LYS A 68 2.99 -2.42 -28.88
CA LYS A 68 3.59 -1.13 -29.28
C LYS A 68 4.22 -0.47 -28.06
N ASN A 69 5.30 0.28 -28.26
CA ASN A 69 5.99 0.96 -27.16
C ASN A 69 5.10 1.95 -26.40
N ARG A 70 4.13 2.60 -27.07
CA ARG A 70 3.20 3.55 -26.43
C ARG A 70 2.19 2.89 -25.50
N ASP A 71 1.96 1.59 -25.66
CA ASP A 71 1.01 0.81 -24.88
C ASP A 71 1.70 0.09 -23.71
N ARG A 72 3.00 0.35 -23.48
CA ARG A 72 3.72 -0.20 -22.33
C ARG A 72 3.07 0.29 -21.05
N GLN A 73 2.75 -0.66 -20.19
CA GLN A 73 2.20 -0.42 -18.87
C GLN A 73 3.10 -1.06 -17.83
N VAL A 74 3.03 -0.53 -16.62
CA VAL A 74 3.70 -1.09 -15.46
C VAL A 74 2.68 -1.26 -14.35
N GLU A 75 2.84 -2.35 -13.61
CA GLU A 75 2.13 -2.58 -12.37
C GLU A 75 3.02 -2.09 -11.23
N ILE A 76 2.43 -1.31 -10.33
CA ILE A 76 3.09 -0.78 -9.15
C ILE A 76 2.28 -1.13 -7.91
N ILE A 77 2.95 -1.28 -6.78
CA ILE A 77 2.33 -1.34 -5.45
C ILE A 77 2.67 -0.06 -4.67
N THR A 78 1.69 0.61 -4.09
CA THR A 78 1.88 1.86 -3.33
C THR A 78 2.19 1.58 -1.85
N ALA A 79 2.55 2.63 -1.10
CA ALA A 79 2.70 2.59 0.36
C ALA A 79 1.41 2.14 1.07
N ASP A 80 0.24 2.48 0.52
CA ASP A 80 -1.07 2.01 1.03
C ASP A 80 -1.41 0.57 0.62
N ALA A 81 -0.44 -0.17 0.05
CA ALA A 81 -0.59 -1.51 -0.48
C ALA A 81 -1.61 -1.63 -1.64
N GLU A 82 -1.91 -0.53 -2.33
CA GLU A 82 -2.75 -0.55 -3.52
C GLU A 82 -1.94 -0.99 -4.75
N VAL A 83 -2.51 -1.90 -5.53
CA VAL A 83 -1.90 -2.33 -6.80
C VAL A 83 -2.52 -1.52 -7.95
N LEU A 84 -1.69 -0.74 -8.64
CA LEU A 84 -2.12 0.14 -9.72
C LEU A 84 -1.42 -0.25 -11.02
N THR A 85 -2.14 -0.16 -12.13
CA THR A 85 -1.57 -0.29 -13.48
C THR A 85 -1.53 1.08 -14.13
N ILE A 86 -0.33 1.53 -14.50
CA ILE A 86 -0.13 2.84 -15.12
C ILE A 86 0.59 2.73 -16.46
N PRO A 87 0.32 3.65 -17.40
CA PRO A 87 1.12 3.76 -18.61
C PRO A 87 2.57 4.14 -18.30
N ALA A 88 3.54 3.47 -18.92
CA ALA A 88 4.96 3.73 -18.69
C ALA A 88 5.40 5.15 -19.09
N TRP A 89 4.67 5.81 -19.98
CA TRP A 89 4.95 7.20 -20.38
C TRP A 89 4.66 8.24 -19.29
N LYS A 90 3.97 7.86 -18.21
CA LYS A 90 3.79 8.72 -17.03
C LYS A 90 5.03 8.76 -16.12
N LEU A 91 6.01 7.91 -16.39
CA LEU A 91 7.27 7.86 -15.66
C LEU A 91 8.33 8.67 -16.40
N GLU A 92 9.13 9.41 -15.64
CA GLU A 92 10.23 10.21 -16.20
C GLU A 92 11.42 9.43 -16.68
N SER A 93 11.58 8.22 -16.14
CA SER A 93 12.67 7.32 -16.51
C SER A 93 12.12 5.95 -16.90
N PRO A 94 12.86 5.18 -17.71
CA PRO A 94 12.49 3.81 -18.03
C PRO A 94 12.32 2.96 -16.77
N ALA A 95 11.15 2.34 -16.62
CA ALA A 95 10.87 1.47 -15.50
C ALA A 95 11.55 0.11 -15.60
N PHE A 96 12.00 -0.40 -14.45
CA PHE A 96 12.43 -1.78 -14.27
C PHE A 96 11.82 -2.40 -13.01
N LYS A 97 11.71 -3.72 -12.97
CA LYS A 97 11.13 -4.44 -11.82
C LYS A 97 11.96 -4.18 -10.56
N GLY A 98 11.29 -3.87 -9.46
CA GLY A 98 11.90 -3.54 -8.17
C GLY A 98 12.17 -2.05 -7.96
N GLN A 99 12.15 -1.24 -9.03
CA GLN A 99 12.38 0.19 -8.93
C GLN A 99 11.37 0.87 -8.01
N TYR A 100 11.87 1.67 -7.07
CA TYR A 100 11.06 2.53 -6.23
C TYR A 100 10.78 3.86 -6.93
N LEU A 101 9.57 4.37 -6.72
CA LEU A 101 9.07 5.57 -7.34
C LEU A 101 8.47 6.49 -6.28
N GLU A 102 8.57 7.79 -6.51
CA GLU A 102 7.72 8.81 -5.91
C GLU A 102 6.68 9.20 -6.96
N ILE A 103 5.39 9.05 -6.62
CA ILE A 103 4.28 9.26 -7.56
C ILE A 103 3.32 10.31 -7.03
N ASP A 104 2.85 11.17 -7.94
CA ASP A 104 1.74 12.09 -7.65
C ASP A 104 0.43 11.41 -8.09
N ILE A 105 -0.45 11.10 -7.14
CA ILE A 105 -1.76 10.47 -7.35
C ILE A 105 -2.86 11.49 -7.11
N ARG A 106 -3.77 11.62 -8.08
CA ARG A 106 -5.06 12.29 -7.88
C ARG A 106 -6.12 11.27 -7.53
N ARG A 107 -6.77 11.41 -6.37
CA ARG A 107 -7.90 10.57 -5.92
C ARG A 107 -9.20 11.38 -6.03
N ASN A 108 -10.20 10.83 -6.73
CA ASN A 108 -11.49 11.49 -6.88
C ASN A 108 -12.46 10.99 -5.80
N LEU A 109 -12.99 11.91 -5.00
CA LEU A 109 -13.77 11.60 -3.79
C LEU A 109 -15.27 11.41 -4.08
N LEU A 110 -15.80 12.02 -5.15
CA LEU A 110 -17.23 12.03 -5.47
C LEU A 110 -17.49 12.04 -6.98
N GLY A 111 -18.62 11.47 -7.39
CA GLY A 111 -19.13 11.48 -8.78
C GLY A 111 -18.84 10.20 -9.57
N THR A 112 -19.15 10.22 -10.88
CA THR A 112 -18.90 9.10 -11.83
C THR A 112 -17.47 9.12 -12.39
N CYS A 113 -16.54 9.76 -11.68
CA CYS A 113 -15.18 9.97 -12.14
C CYS A 113 -14.33 8.71 -11.93
N THR A 114 -13.22 8.58 -12.65
CA THR A 114 -12.25 7.50 -12.38
C THR A 114 -11.74 7.64 -10.94
N PRO A 115 -11.73 6.59 -10.12
CA PRO A 115 -11.46 6.72 -8.67
C PRO A 115 -10.08 7.30 -8.37
N PHE A 116 -9.11 7.06 -9.24
CA PHE A 116 -7.77 7.66 -9.14
C PHE A 116 -7.17 7.90 -10.53
N SER A 117 -6.15 8.76 -10.59
CA SER A 117 -5.25 8.90 -11.72
C SER A 117 -3.85 9.26 -11.25
N VAL A 118 -2.84 8.46 -11.61
CA VAL A 118 -1.43 8.84 -11.43
C VAL A 118 -1.11 9.96 -12.42
N LEU A 119 -0.57 11.07 -11.96
CA LEU A 119 -0.23 12.23 -12.79
C LEU A 119 1.17 12.10 -13.36
N ARG A 120 2.12 11.70 -12.50
CA ARG A 120 3.56 11.65 -12.76
C ARG A 120 4.22 10.64 -11.82
N GLY A 121 5.34 10.06 -12.24
CA GLY A 121 6.18 9.23 -11.38
C GLY A 121 7.67 9.43 -11.66
N GLU A 122 8.43 9.60 -10.59
CA GLU A 122 9.88 9.80 -10.59
C GLU A 122 10.58 8.64 -9.90
N ALA A 123 11.80 8.32 -10.33
CA ALA A 123 12.61 7.33 -9.62
C ALA A 123 12.99 7.85 -8.25
N LEU A 124 12.68 7.09 -7.20
CA LEU A 124 13.08 7.43 -5.84
C LEU A 124 14.60 7.25 -5.71
N GLN A 125 15.31 8.36 -5.51
CA GLN A 125 16.78 8.35 -5.47
C GLN A 125 17.33 9.34 -4.45
N LYS A 126 18.35 8.91 -3.72
CA LYS A 126 19.23 9.77 -2.90
C LYS A 126 20.67 9.42 -3.19
N LYS A 127 21.53 10.43 -3.25
CA LYS A 127 22.96 10.23 -3.49
C LYS A 127 23.54 9.27 -2.45
N GLY A 128 24.22 8.23 -2.93
CA GLY A 128 24.86 7.21 -2.10
C GLY A 128 23.88 6.22 -1.44
N VAL A 129 22.63 6.15 -1.88
CA VAL A 129 21.64 5.20 -1.33
C VAL A 129 21.14 4.27 -2.44
N ASN A 130 21.36 2.98 -2.26
CA ASN A 130 20.80 1.91 -3.09
C ASN A 130 19.59 1.30 -2.37
N LEU A 131 18.48 1.15 -3.10
CA LEU A 131 17.22 0.57 -2.61
C LEU A 131 16.96 -0.84 -3.15
N ASN A 132 17.78 -1.30 -4.10
CA ASN A 132 17.61 -2.57 -4.79
C ASN A 132 18.78 -3.50 -4.42
N PRO A 133 18.69 -4.18 -3.26
CA PRO A 133 19.69 -5.18 -2.89
C PRO A 133 19.68 -6.35 -3.89
N SER A 134 20.86 -6.80 -4.27
CA SER A 134 21.04 -8.06 -5.01
C SER A 134 20.93 -9.27 -4.07
N ASP A 135 20.67 -10.47 -4.59
CA ASP A 135 20.62 -11.69 -3.78
C ASP A 135 21.91 -11.94 -2.97
N PRO A 136 23.13 -11.74 -3.51
CA PRO A 136 24.35 -11.84 -2.72
C PRO A 136 24.41 -10.83 -1.58
N GLN A 137 23.93 -9.60 -1.79
CA GLN A 137 23.87 -8.56 -0.76
C GLN A 137 22.85 -8.92 0.32
N LEU A 138 21.68 -9.46 -0.03
CA LEU A 138 20.71 -9.96 0.95
C LEU A 138 21.30 -11.09 1.80
N TYR A 139 22.02 -12.02 1.17
CA TYR A 139 22.68 -13.11 1.89
C TYR A 139 23.75 -12.59 2.86
N GLN A 140 24.61 -11.68 2.41
CA GLN A 140 25.62 -11.04 3.27
C GLN A 140 24.98 -10.22 4.40
N GLY A 141 23.91 -9.48 4.10
CA GLY A 141 23.18 -8.67 5.08
C GLY A 141 22.53 -9.53 6.18
N ALA A 142 21.93 -10.67 5.81
CA ALA A 142 21.41 -11.63 6.79
C ALA A 142 22.51 -12.11 7.75
N PHE A 143 23.69 -12.41 7.22
CA PHE A 143 24.83 -12.87 8.01
C PHE A 143 25.38 -11.76 8.92
N ALA A 144 25.52 -10.54 8.41
CA ALA A 144 25.92 -9.37 9.21
C ALA A 144 24.92 -9.09 10.35
N LEU A 145 23.61 -9.19 10.10
CA LEU A 145 22.59 -9.03 11.12
C LEU A 145 22.68 -10.12 12.20
N GLU A 146 22.87 -11.38 11.81
CA GLU A 146 23.02 -12.50 12.74
C GLU A 146 24.25 -12.36 13.64
N ILE A 147 25.40 -11.98 13.06
CA ILE A 147 26.62 -11.70 13.83
C ILE A 147 26.38 -10.56 14.81
N ASN A 148 25.87 -9.41 14.35
CA ASN A 148 25.67 -8.26 15.23
C ASN A 148 24.67 -8.55 16.36
N ARG A 149 23.64 -9.36 16.09
CA ARG A 149 22.68 -9.81 17.10
C ARG A 149 23.34 -10.70 18.16
N ASN A 150 24.06 -11.74 17.75
CA ASN A 150 24.60 -12.74 18.67
C ASN A 150 25.84 -12.23 19.41
N CYS A 151 26.71 -11.51 18.73
CA CYS A 151 27.99 -11.07 19.27
C CYS A 151 27.88 -9.90 20.24
N ARG A 152 26.87 -9.04 20.12
CA ARG A 152 26.64 -7.97 21.10
C ARG A 152 25.99 -8.49 22.40
N GLN A 153 25.39 -9.68 22.36
CA GLN A 153 24.84 -10.34 23.54
C GLN A 153 25.86 -11.22 24.28
N SER A 154 27.00 -11.53 23.64
CA SER A 154 28.08 -12.29 24.23
C SER A 154 28.88 -11.43 25.20
N SER A 155 28.91 -11.83 26.48
CA SER A 155 29.75 -11.23 27.51
C SER A 155 31.13 -11.89 27.64
N ASP A 156 31.35 -13.00 26.93
CA ASP A 156 32.52 -13.87 27.07
C ASP A 156 33.67 -13.54 26.11
N GLY A 157 33.53 -12.48 25.30
CA GLY A 157 34.56 -12.04 24.36
C GLY A 157 34.74 -12.98 23.16
N SER A 158 33.84 -13.95 22.96
CA SER A 158 33.90 -14.93 21.86
C SER A 158 33.84 -14.30 20.47
N CYS A 159 33.31 -13.07 20.36
CA CYS A 159 33.25 -12.31 19.12
C CYS A 159 34.34 -11.25 18.97
N ALA A 160 35.38 -11.29 19.80
CA ALA A 160 36.51 -10.39 19.65
C ALA A 160 37.20 -10.62 18.30
N GLY A 161 37.11 -9.64 17.40
CA GLY A 161 37.72 -9.68 16.07
C GLY A 161 36.77 -10.08 14.94
N GLU A 162 35.48 -10.22 15.19
CA GLU A 162 34.50 -10.47 14.12
C GLU A 162 34.41 -9.29 13.13
N PRO A 163 34.81 -9.48 11.86
CA PRO A 163 34.98 -8.37 10.91
C PRO A 163 33.67 -7.74 10.44
N LEU A 164 32.53 -8.36 10.75
CA LEU A 164 31.19 -7.89 10.43
C LEU A 164 30.49 -7.25 11.63
N LEU A 165 31.11 -7.27 12.80
CA LEU A 165 30.59 -6.58 13.97
C LEU A 165 30.73 -5.07 13.75
N SER A 166 29.58 -4.39 13.66
CA SER A 166 29.55 -2.97 13.37
C SER A 166 29.96 -2.15 14.59
N SER A 167 30.79 -1.14 14.36
CA SER A 167 31.13 -0.09 15.33
C SER A 167 30.13 1.08 15.30
N HIS A 168 29.23 1.14 14.32
CA HIS A 168 28.33 2.27 14.07
C HIS A 168 27.02 2.20 14.87
N LEU A 169 26.65 1.02 15.34
CA LEU A 169 25.38 0.78 16.02
C LEU A 169 25.29 1.49 17.38
N THR A 170 24.19 2.19 17.59
CA THR A 170 23.83 2.76 18.89
C THR A 170 23.28 1.70 19.85
N LEU A 171 23.09 2.07 21.12
CA LEU A 171 22.41 1.21 22.09
C LEU A 171 20.98 0.88 21.64
N ALA A 172 20.25 1.87 21.12
CA ALA A 172 18.88 1.69 20.62
C ALA A 172 18.83 0.73 19.42
N ASP A 173 19.81 0.78 18.52
CA ASP A 173 19.91 -0.17 17.41
C ASP A 173 20.16 -1.60 17.92
N THR A 174 20.95 -1.74 18.98
CA THR A 174 21.26 -3.04 19.60
C THR A 174 20.02 -3.67 20.22
N GLU A 175 19.15 -2.88 20.86
CA GLU A 175 17.86 -3.37 21.36
C GLU A 175 16.97 -3.86 20.21
N LYS A 176 16.89 -3.10 19.11
CA LYS A 176 16.12 -3.50 17.92
C LYS A 176 16.62 -4.82 17.33
N LEU A 177 17.93 -5.05 17.29
CA LEU A 177 18.54 -6.28 16.76
C LEU A 177 18.09 -7.55 17.49
N THR A 178 17.70 -7.44 18.76
CA THR A 178 17.25 -8.61 19.53
C THR A 178 15.94 -9.19 19.03
N ASN A 179 15.11 -8.35 18.40
CA ASN A 179 13.75 -8.68 17.98
C ASN A 179 13.61 -8.90 16.47
N ILE A 180 14.71 -8.98 15.71
CA ILE A 180 14.63 -9.22 14.26
C ILE A 180 14.80 -10.70 13.89
N LYS A 181 14.30 -11.06 12.70
CA LYS A 181 14.51 -12.35 12.03
C LYS A 181 15.52 -12.16 10.88
N PRO A 182 16.85 -12.28 11.08
CA PRO A 182 17.84 -11.91 10.06
C PRO A 182 17.65 -12.54 8.67
N ARG A 183 17.17 -13.78 8.63
CA ARG A 183 16.91 -14.51 7.37
C ARG A 183 15.69 -14.01 6.58
N SER A 184 14.88 -13.13 7.16
CA SER A 184 13.74 -12.50 6.48
C SER A 184 14.15 -11.25 5.69
N ILE A 185 15.45 -10.93 5.63
CA ILE A 185 15.93 -9.75 4.92
C ILE A 185 15.53 -9.77 3.44
N GLY A 186 15.08 -8.63 2.93
CA GLY A 186 14.64 -8.44 1.56
C GLY A 186 14.60 -6.97 1.15
N SER A 187 14.06 -6.70 -0.03
CA SER A 187 13.69 -5.34 -0.42
C SER A 187 12.57 -4.80 0.48
N CYS A 188 12.61 -3.51 0.78
CA CYS A 188 11.60 -2.88 1.63
C CYS A 188 10.24 -2.73 0.95
N SER A 189 9.16 -2.81 1.71
CA SER A 189 7.89 -2.29 1.22
C SER A 189 7.95 -0.77 1.01
N PRO A 190 7.15 -0.20 0.10
CA PRO A 190 7.09 1.25 -0.07
C PRO A 190 6.66 1.99 1.20
N SER A 191 5.79 1.40 2.02
CA SER A 191 5.35 1.98 3.30
C SER A 191 6.48 2.09 4.31
N SER A 192 7.30 1.05 4.48
CA SER A 192 8.45 1.11 5.38
C SER A 192 9.45 2.17 4.96
N LEU A 193 9.69 2.33 3.64
CA LEU A 193 10.55 3.40 3.14
C LEU A 193 9.95 4.77 3.40
N ASP A 194 8.66 4.98 3.16
CA ASP A 194 7.98 6.26 3.36
C ASP A 194 8.15 6.80 4.79
N VAL A 195 8.03 5.92 5.79
CA VAL A 195 8.21 6.24 7.22
C VAL A 195 9.62 6.77 7.54
N VAL A 196 10.66 6.22 6.89
CA VAL A 196 12.06 6.49 7.26
C VAL A 196 12.77 7.41 6.29
N TRP A 197 12.19 7.68 5.11
CA TRP A 197 12.89 8.34 4.02
C TRP A 197 13.40 9.71 4.38
N SER A 198 12.62 10.51 5.10
CA SER A 198 13.02 11.84 5.57
C SER A 198 14.24 11.81 6.50
N GLN A 199 14.47 10.69 7.19
CA GLN A 199 15.58 10.51 8.13
C GLN A 199 16.88 10.08 7.44
N ILE A 200 16.79 9.54 6.23
CA ILE A 200 17.94 9.11 5.43
C ILE A 200 18.54 10.32 4.73
N ALA A 201 19.68 10.81 5.20
CA ALA A 201 20.42 11.86 4.52
C ALA A 201 21.07 11.34 3.23
N ALA A 202 21.36 12.24 2.28
CA ALA A 202 22.31 11.94 1.20
C ALA A 202 23.73 11.75 1.78
N SER A 203 24.52 10.85 1.19
CA SER A 203 25.92 10.63 1.61
C SER A 203 26.82 10.44 0.40
N SER A 204 28.10 10.69 0.59
CA SER A 204 29.16 10.26 -0.34
C SER A 204 29.45 8.76 -0.24
N GLU A 205 29.13 8.14 0.90
CA GLU A 205 29.30 6.70 1.12
C GLU A 205 28.21 5.91 0.39
N SER A 206 28.59 4.74 -0.12
CA SER A 206 27.65 3.81 -0.73
C SER A 206 26.91 3.06 0.38
N ARG A 207 25.61 3.29 0.48
CA ARG A 207 24.73 2.64 1.45
C ARG A 207 23.67 1.82 0.74
N LEU A 208 23.28 0.72 1.36
CA LEU A 208 22.21 -0.14 0.90
C LEU A 208 21.11 -0.18 1.96
N LEU A 209 19.88 0.05 1.52
CA LEU A 209 18.71 -0.17 2.34
C LEU A 209 18.10 -1.52 1.99
N ALA A 210 17.82 -2.28 3.03
CA ALA A 210 17.05 -3.50 2.98
C ALA A 210 16.09 -3.51 4.18
N CYS A 211 15.15 -4.44 4.16
CA CYS A 211 14.18 -4.58 5.23
C CYS A 211 14.22 -5.97 5.82
N VAL A 212 13.98 -6.06 7.12
CA VAL A 212 13.91 -7.31 7.87
C VAL A 212 12.61 -7.33 8.66
N LYS A 213 12.01 -8.50 8.85
CA LYS A 213 10.87 -8.66 9.75
C LYS A 213 11.33 -8.76 11.18
N ASP A 214 10.60 -8.14 12.09
CA ASP A 214 10.71 -8.39 13.52
C ASP A 214 9.93 -9.64 13.96
N THR A 215 9.98 -9.94 15.25
CA THR A 215 9.26 -11.07 15.87
C THR A 215 7.76 -10.99 15.63
N ASP A 216 7.22 -9.77 15.56
CA ASP A 216 5.80 -9.47 15.35
C ASP A 216 5.43 -9.35 13.86
N ASP A 217 6.34 -9.78 12.97
CA ASP A 217 6.21 -9.69 11.51
C ASP A 217 6.06 -8.27 10.94
N SER A 218 6.37 -7.25 11.74
CA SER A 218 6.49 -5.87 11.27
C SER A 218 7.83 -5.68 10.56
N GLU A 219 7.83 -4.87 9.51
CA GLU A 219 9.02 -4.62 8.72
C GLU A 219 9.86 -3.49 9.33
N ARG A 220 11.18 -3.70 9.38
CA ARG A 220 12.18 -2.75 9.89
C ARG A 220 13.18 -2.44 8.79
N VAL A 221 13.44 -1.15 8.58
CA VAL A 221 14.44 -0.72 7.59
C VAL A 221 15.83 -0.81 8.21
N VAL A 222 16.74 -1.43 7.49
CA VAL A 222 18.13 -1.62 7.86
C VAL A 222 19.00 -0.96 6.82
N GLU A 223 19.97 -0.18 7.30
CA GLU A 223 20.98 0.45 6.46
C GLU A 223 22.32 -0.24 6.63
N PHE A 224 22.94 -0.59 5.52
CA PHE A 224 24.29 -1.14 5.45
C PHE A 224 25.21 -0.16 4.74
N LEU A 225 26.47 -0.11 5.15
CA LEU A 225 27.56 0.48 4.40
C LEU A 225 28.16 -0.57 3.46
N LEU A 226 28.39 -0.19 2.21
CA LEU A 226 29.10 -1.00 1.23
C LEU A 226 30.57 -0.62 1.30
N VAL A 227 31.37 -1.49 1.91
CA VAL A 227 32.80 -1.29 2.10
C VAL A 227 33.55 -2.21 1.15
N GLN A 228 34.51 -1.65 0.41
CA GLN A 228 35.35 -2.44 -0.49
C GLN A 228 36.64 -2.81 0.24
N LYS A 229 36.82 -4.11 0.56
CA LYS A 229 38.03 -4.64 1.20
C LYS A 229 38.65 -5.71 0.32
N GLU A 230 39.93 -5.56 -0.02
CA GLU A 230 40.72 -6.58 -0.72
C GLU A 230 39.98 -7.18 -1.94
N GLU A 231 39.42 -6.30 -2.78
CA GLU A 231 38.65 -6.63 -4.00
C GLU A 231 37.27 -7.26 -3.80
N LYS A 232 36.80 -7.42 -2.55
CA LYS A 232 35.45 -7.89 -2.23
C LYS A 232 34.61 -6.77 -1.63
N GLU A 233 33.36 -6.71 -2.06
CA GLU A 233 32.34 -5.90 -1.40
C GLU A 233 31.90 -6.61 -0.12
N GLN A 234 31.95 -5.91 1.00
CA GLN A 234 31.48 -6.36 2.30
C GLN A 234 30.37 -5.40 2.77
N LEU A 235 29.29 -5.96 3.32
CA LEU A 235 28.27 -5.18 4.00
C LEU A 235 28.57 -5.05 5.49
N GLU A 236 28.67 -3.82 5.95
CA GLU A 236 28.75 -3.49 7.37
C GLU A 236 27.43 -2.87 7.82
N LEU A 237 26.86 -3.37 8.91
CA LEU A 237 25.60 -2.88 9.42
C LEU A 237 25.76 -1.44 9.94
N ASN A 238 25.00 -0.47 9.44
CA ASN A 238 25.16 0.93 9.84
C ASN A 238 24.11 1.36 10.86
N ARG A 239 22.83 1.08 10.58
CA ARG A 239 21.71 1.62 11.37
C ARG A 239 20.44 0.78 11.21
N LEU A 240 19.60 0.76 12.25
CA LEU A 240 18.25 0.21 12.20
C LEU A 240 17.22 1.32 12.47
N TYR A 241 16.23 1.45 11.60
CA TYR A 241 15.14 2.41 11.74
C TYR A 241 13.93 1.77 12.44
#